data_AF-A0A1H4JEK8-F1
#
_entry.id   AF-A0A1H4JEK8-F1
#
_cell.length_a   1.000
_cell.length_b   1.000
_cell.length_c   1.000
_cell.angle_alpha   90.00
_cell.angle_beta   90.00
_cell.angle_gamma   90.00
#
_symmetry.space_group_name_H-M   'P 1'
#
loop_
_entity.id
_entity.type
_entity.pdbx_description
1 polymer ?
#
loop_
_entity_poly.entity_id
_entity_poly.type
_entity_poly.pdbx_seq_one_letter_code
_entity_poly.pdbx_strand_id
1 'polypeptide(L)'
;MAQLDPVDPLDPKKNSDLPSSQASRDGDPTKMRNQKALRTSSGRIWLIVGALLVIACLVTLLPMIALGTPVPVIASIIIVLLYAGMFVVRFVVDDRRKRLFWLAVLFCLIAVVGLIAVIIPAFAEHSPL
;
A
#
# COMPACT_ATOMS: atom_id res chain seq x y z
N MET A 1 -36.86 -40.15 14.54
CA MET A 1 -36.14 -39.49 13.42
C MET A 1 -37.14 -38.59 12.73
N ALA A 2 -37.03 -37.27 12.91
CA ALA A 2 -38.03 -36.33 12.40
C ALA A 2 -37.96 -36.28 10.86
N GLN A 3 -39.05 -36.67 10.21
CA GLN A 3 -39.24 -36.60 8.77
C GLN A 3 -39.47 -35.12 8.40
N LEU A 4 -38.60 -34.55 7.57
CA LEU A 4 -38.80 -33.22 7.02
C LEU A 4 -39.92 -33.31 5.98
N ASP A 5 -41.02 -32.59 6.22
CA ASP A 5 -42.14 -32.53 5.27
C ASP A 5 -41.69 -31.97 3.91
N PRO A 6 -42.27 -32.44 2.80
CA PRO A 6 -42.03 -31.87 1.46
C PRO A 6 -42.31 -30.36 1.45
N VAL A 7 -41.42 -29.61 0.78
CA VAL A 7 -41.59 -28.17 0.57
C VAL A 7 -42.77 -27.96 -0.37
N ASP A 8 -43.89 -27.48 0.16
CA ASP A 8 -45.09 -27.12 -0.61
C ASP A 8 -44.91 -25.72 -1.24
N PRO A 9 -44.81 -25.60 -2.58
CA PRO A 9 -44.65 -24.32 -3.26
C PRO A 9 -45.89 -23.42 -3.21
N LEU A 10 -47.05 -23.99 -2.88
CA LEU A 10 -48.36 -23.34 -2.95
C LEU A 10 -48.89 -22.88 -1.59
N ASP A 11 -48.13 -23.09 -0.51
CA ASP A 11 -48.40 -22.49 0.79
C ASP A 11 -47.50 -21.26 1.04
N PRO A 12 -47.95 -20.05 0.66
CA PRO A 12 -47.19 -18.82 0.87
C PRO A 12 -46.98 -18.50 2.35
N LYS A 13 -47.82 -19.04 3.25
CA LYS A 13 -47.77 -18.76 4.69
C LYS A 13 -46.66 -19.54 5.38
N LYS A 14 -46.36 -20.77 4.94
CA LYS A 14 -45.22 -21.55 5.44
C LYS A 14 -43.87 -20.99 4.96
N ASN A 15 -43.83 -20.41 3.76
CA ASN A 15 -42.61 -19.84 3.18
C ASN A 15 -42.26 -18.45 3.73
N SER A 16 -43.23 -17.70 4.26
CA SER A 16 -42.97 -16.46 5.01
C SER A 16 -42.37 -16.69 6.40
N ASP A 17 -42.47 -17.92 6.91
CA ASP A 17 -41.92 -18.32 8.21
C ASP A 17 -40.45 -18.82 8.10
N LEU A 18 -39.91 -18.91 6.86
CA LEU A 18 -38.48 -19.12 6.65
C LEU A 18 -37.74 -17.87 7.14
N PRO A 19 -36.72 -18.01 8.00
CA PRO A 19 -36.11 -16.87 8.66
C PRO A 19 -35.49 -15.93 7.65
N SER A 20 -36.18 -14.83 7.35
CA SER A 20 -35.72 -13.66 6.58
C SER A 20 -34.38 -13.09 7.09
N SER A 21 -33.94 -13.52 8.28
CA SER A 21 -32.60 -13.26 8.83
C SER A 21 -31.46 -13.90 8.05
N GLN A 22 -31.66 -15.04 7.37
CA GLN A 22 -30.57 -15.78 6.72
C GLN A 22 -30.10 -15.08 5.43
N ALA A 23 -31.04 -14.59 4.60
CA ALA A 23 -30.72 -13.89 3.36
C ALA A 23 -30.08 -12.49 3.60
N SER A 24 -30.45 -11.81 4.68
CA SER A 24 -29.91 -10.49 5.04
C SER A 24 -28.51 -10.54 5.69
N ARG A 25 -28.13 -11.66 6.32
CA ARG A 25 -26.86 -11.80 7.09
C ARG A 25 -25.60 -11.96 6.24
N ASP A 26 -25.72 -12.47 5.02
CA ASP A 26 -24.56 -12.71 4.16
C ASP A 26 -24.22 -11.49 3.28
N GLY A 27 -25.23 -10.68 2.96
CA GLY A 27 -25.10 -9.44 2.17
C GLY A 27 -25.13 -8.12 2.96
N ASP A 28 -25.23 -8.18 4.29
CA ASP A 28 -25.46 -7.00 5.15
C ASP A 28 -24.49 -5.83 4.86
N PRO A 29 -24.98 -4.65 4.40
CA PRO A 29 -24.16 -3.48 4.12
C PRO A 29 -23.59 -2.82 5.39
N THR A 30 -24.14 -3.09 6.57
CA THR A 30 -23.60 -2.59 7.85
C THR A 30 -22.41 -3.41 8.35
N LYS A 31 -22.23 -4.64 7.85
CA LYS A 31 -21.06 -5.47 8.10
C LYS A 31 -19.83 -4.74 7.59
N MET A 32 -18.94 -4.33 8.50
CA MET A 32 -17.75 -3.52 8.21
C MET A 32 -16.92 -4.03 7.03
N ARG A 33 -16.85 -5.36 6.82
CA ARG A 33 -16.13 -6.00 5.71
C ARG A 33 -16.75 -5.75 4.31
N ASN A 34 -18.06 -5.50 4.23
CA ASN A 34 -18.80 -5.26 2.99
C ASN A 34 -18.93 -3.78 2.62
N GLN A 35 -18.46 -2.87 3.49
CA GLN A 35 -18.53 -1.44 3.23
C GLN A 35 -17.59 -1.06 2.08
N LYS A 36 -18.18 -0.68 0.94
CA LYS A 36 -17.45 -0.20 -0.25
C LYS A 36 -16.51 0.97 0.08
N ALA A 37 -16.90 1.83 1.02
CA ALA A 37 -16.13 2.98 1.48
C ALA A 37 -14.77 2.60 2.10
N LEU A 38 -14.66 1.45 2.78
CA LEU A 38 -13.39 0.95 3.33
C LEU A 38 -12.54 0.19 2.28
N ARG A 39 -13.15 -0.30 1.20
CA ARG A 39 -12.45 -0.97 0.09
C ARG A 39 -11.86 -0.01 -0.93
N THR A 40 -12.28 1.25 -0.95
CA THR A 40 -11.75 2.27 -1.86
C THR A 40 -10.58 3.03 -1.26
N SER A 41 -9.66 2.37 -0.55
CA SER A 41 -8.35 2.96 -0.31
C SER A 41 -7.61 3.05 -1.66
N SER A 42 -7.64 4.26 -2.21
CA SER A 42 -7.01 4.58 -3.47
C SER A 42 -5.50 4.55 -3.23
N GLY A 43 -4.81 3.53 -3.74
CA GLY A 43 -3.35 3.38 -3.65
C GLY A 43 -2.53 4.54 -4.27
N ARG A 44 -3.17 5.67 -4.59
CA ARG A 44 -2.55 6.96 -4.93
C ARG A 44 -1.90 7.60 -3.71
N ILE A 45 -2.44 7.39 -2.50
CA ILE A 45 -1.86 7.96 -1.27
C ILE A 45 -0.41 7.51 -1.08
N TRP A 46 -0.11 6.25 -1.41
CA TRP A 46 1.23 5.69 -1.36
C TRP A 46 2.20 6.40 -2.31
N LEU A 47 1.76 6.79 -3.51
CA LEU A 47 2.59 7.55 -4.45
C LEU A 47 2.86 8.98 -3.97
N ILE A 48 1.86 9.61 -3.32
CA ILE A 48 2.00 10.96 -2.75
C ILE A 48 3.01 10.93 -1.61
N VAL A 49 2.86 9.98 -0.68
CA VAL A 49 3.77 9.82 0.46
C VAL A 49 5.18 9.42 -0.02
N GLY A 50 5.29 8.53 -1.01
CA GLY A 50 6.57 8.18 -1.63
C GLY A 50 7.23 9.36 -2.34
N ALA A 51 6.46 10.18 -3.07
CA ALA A 51 6.98 11.40 -3.70
C ALA A 51 7.51 12.39 -2.67
N LEU A 52 6.77 12.57 -1.57
CA LEU A 52 7.17 13.43 -0.47
C LEU A 52 8.50 12.96 0.14
N LEU A 53 8.66 11.65 0.34
CA LEU A 53 9.91 11.07 0.84
C LEU A 53 11.08 11.30 -0.13
N VAL A 54 10.88 11.07 -1.43
CA VAL A 54 11.90 11.34 -2.45
C VAL A 54 12.31 12.80 -2.43
N ILE A 55 11.35 13.72 -2.38
CA ILE A 55 11.63 15.16 -2.29
C ILE A 55 12.44 15.46 -1.03
N ALA A 56 12.06 14.91 0.13
CA ALA A 56 12.80 15.09 1.36
C ALA A 56 14.26 14.60 1.24
N CYS A 57 14.48 13.42 0.64
CA CYS A 57 15.83 12.91 0.40
C CYS A 57 16.62 13.75 -0.61
N LEU A 58 16.00 14.24 -1.68
CA LEU A 58 16.70 15.08 -2.66
C LEU A 58 17.06 16.45 -2.06
N VAL A 59 16.18 17.03 -1.24
CA VAL A 59 16.45 18.29 -0.53
C VAL A 59 17.67 18.15 0.38
N THR A 60 17.88 16.99 1.01
CA THR A 60 19.07 16.75 1.84
C THR A 60 20.31 16.39 1.03
N LEU A 61 20.17 15.64 -0.07
CA LEU A 61 21.30 15.17 -0.87
C LEU A 61 21.85 16.22 -1.85
N LEU A 62 21.01 17.08 -2.42
CA LEU A 62 21.44 18.08 -3.41
C LEU A 62 22.51 19.03 -2.87
N PRO A 63 22.40 19.60 -1.64
CA PRO A 63 23.48 20.39 -1.05
C PRO A 63 24.76 19.56 -0.85
N MET A 64 24.63 18.28 -0.51
CA MET A 64 25.76 17.38 -0.31
C MET A 64 26.55 17.08 -1.58
N ILE A 65 25.94 17.18 -2.76
CA ILE A 65 26.65 17.05 -4.05
C ILE A 65 27.72 18.16 -4.20
N ALA A 66 27.47 19.35 -3.66
CA ALA A 66 28.42 20.46 -3.72
C ALA A 66 29.70 20.21 -2.90
N LEU A 67 29.69 19.24 -1.99
CA LEU A 67 30.88 18.82 -1.24
C LEU A 67 31.82 17.91 -2.07
N GLY A 68 31.48 17.58 -3.31
CA GLY A 68 32.38 16.89 -4.25
C GLY A 68 32.52 15.37 -4.02
N THR A 69 31.72 14.79 -3.12
CA THR A 69 31.69 13.32 -2.95
C THR A 69 30.77 12.68 -4.00
N PRO A 70 31.10 11.49 -4.55
CA PRO A 70 30.25 10.82 -5.54
C PRO A 70 29.01 10.15 -4.92
N VAL A 71 29.03 9.93 -3.60
CA VAL A 71 27.98 9.21 -2.86
C VAL A 71 26.58 9.84 -3.01
N PRO A 72 26.39 11.17 -2.83
CA PRO A 72 25.08 11.80 -2.91
C PRO A 72 24.50 11.76 -4.34
N VAL A 73 25.36 11.82 -5.36
CA VAL A 73 24.95 11.71 -6.77
C VAL A 73 24.40 10.32 -7.06
N ILE A 74 25.15 9.28 -6.72
CA ILE A 74 24.75 7.88 -6.94
C ILE A 74 23.46 7.57 -6.18
N ALA A 75 23.39 7.99 -4.91
CA ALA A 75 22.19 7.79 -4.09
C ALA A 75 20.96 8.49 -4.67
N SER A 76 21.09 9.72 -5.16
CA SER A 76 20.00 10.47 -5.79
C SER A 76 19.44 9.72 -7.01
N ILE A 77 20.32 9.18 -7.86
CA ILE A 77 19.92 8.38 -9.02
C ILE A 77 19.16 7.12 -8.58
N ILE A 78 19.68 6.40 -7.59
CA ILE A 78 19.06 5.18 -7.05
C ILE A 78 17.66 5.51 -6.51
N ILE A 79 17.50 6.57 -5.71
CA ILE A 79 16.22 6.98 -5.14
C ILE A 79 15.19 7.27 -6.25
N VAL A 80 15.60 7.98 -7.30
CA VAL A 80 14.72 8.27 -8.44
C VAL A 80 14.30 6.99 -9.17
N LEU A 81 15.24 6.04 -9.38
CA LEU A 81 14.94 4.75 -10.00
C LEU A 81 13.98 3.91 -9.16
N LEU A 82 14.14 3.89 -7.84
CA LEU A 82 13.20 3.22 -6.95
C LEU A 82 11.81 3.85 -7.03
N TYR A 83 11.71 5.18 -7.02
CA TYR A 83 10.42 5.84 -7.16
C TYR A 83 9.77 5.54 -8.51
N ALA A 84 10.55 5.50 -9.59
CA ALA A 84 10.07 5.07 -10.90
C ALA A 84 9.55 3.62 -10.86
N GLY A 85 10.25 2.71 -10.17
CA GLY A 85 9.77 1.35 -9.93
C GLY A 85 8.43 1.31 -9.18
N MET A 86 8.25 2.20 -8.19
CA MET A 86 7.01 2.34 -7.43
C MET A 86 5.86 2.81 -8.33
N PHE A 87 6.16 3.70 -9.27
CA PHE A 87 5.24 4.13 -10.32
C PHE A 87 4.86 2.95 -11.24
N VAL A 88 5.84 2.21 -11.78
CA VAL A 88 5.60 1.06 -12.67
C VAL A 88 4.76 -0.03 -12.00
N VAL A 89 5.11 -0.45 -10.78
CA VAL A 89 4.35 -1.45 -10.00
C VAL A 89 2.89 -1.04 -9.84
N ARG A 90 2.61 0.26 -9.71
CA ARG A 90 1.24 0.77 -9.57
C ARG A 90 0.37 0.50 -10.79
N PHE A 91 0.96 0.56 -11.99
CA PHE A 91 0.29 0.37 -13.27
C PHE A 91 0.29 -1.09 -13.74
N VAL A 92 1.30 -1.88 -13.36
CA VAL A 92 1.46 -3.27 -13.81
C VAL A 92 0.73 -4.26 -12.89
N VAL A 93 0.57 -3.97 -11.59
CA VAL A 93 -0.03 -4.93 -10.64
C VAL A 93 -1.53 -4.65 -10.46
N ASP A 94 -2.36 -5.49 -11.08
CA ASP A 94 -3.83 -5.44 -10.95
C ASP A 94 -4.33 -5.90 -9.57
N ASP A 95 -3.60 -6.82 -8.93
CA ASP A 95 -3.97 -7.40 -7.64
C ASP A 95 -3.73 -6.43 -6.48
N ARG A 96 -4.82 -5.89 -5.91
CA ARG A 96 -4.80 -4.82 -4.89
C ARG A 96 -3.94 -5.15 -3.69
N ARG A 97 -3.90 -6.41 -3.22
CA ARG A 97 -3.14 -6.80 -2.02
C ARG A 97 -1.64 -6.83 -2.29
N LYS A 98 -1.24 -7.45 -3.41
CA LYS A 98 0.17 -7.51 -3.83
C LYS A 98 0.72 -6.13 -4.13
N ARG A 99 -0.09 -5.25 -4.71
CA ARG A 99 0.28 -3.87 -4.98
C ARG A 99 0.61 -3.08 -3.71
N LEU A 100 -0.17 -3.25 -2.64
CA LEU A 100 0.11 -2.61 -1.34
C LEU A 100 1.43 -3.09 -0.73
N PHE A 101 1.70 -4.39 -0.79
CA PHE A 101 2.94 -4.97 -0.28
C PHE A 101 4.17 -4.44 -1.04
N TRP A 102 4.15 -4.47 -2.39
CA TRP A 102 5.28 -3.97 -3.18
C TRP A 102 5.51 -2.48 -3.00
N LEU A 103 4.45 -1.67 -2.90
CA LEU A 103 4.58 -0.23 -2.60
C LEU A 103 5.23 0.01 -1.22
N ALA A 104 4.89 -0.81 -0.22
CA ALA A 104 5.52 -0.74 1.10
C ALA A 104 7.01 -1.08 1.09
N VAL A 105 7.38 -2.13 0.35
CA VAL A 105 8.78 -2.53 0.20
C VAL A 105 9.59 -1.45 -0.51
N LEU A 106 9.07 -0.90 -1.61
CA LEU A 106 9.73 0.17 -2.36
C LEU A 106 9.91 1.45 -1.55
N PHE A 107 8.89 1.84 -0.77
CA PHE A 107 8.99 2.97 0.15
C PHE A 107 10.05 2.74 1.23
N CYS A 108 10.07 1.55 1.82
CA CYS A 108 11.06 1.18 2.83
C CYS A 108 12.47 1.24 2.26
N LEU A 109 12.68 0.73 1.04
CA LEU A 109 13.97 0.82 0.36
C LEU A 109 14.39 2.27 0.09
N ILE A 110 13.48 3.16 -0.34
CA ILE A 110 13.80 4.59 -0.53
C ILE A 110 14.29 5.20 0.80
N ALA A 111 13.60 4.92 1.90
CA ALA A 111 13.98 5.41 3.23
C ALA A 111 15.36 4.90 3.65
N VAL A 112 15.64 3.61 3.45
CA VAL A 112 16.93 2.99 3.77
C VAL A 112 18.06 3.60 2.94
N VAL A 113 17.87 3.73 1.62
CA VAL A 113 18.88 4.32 0.73
C VAL A 113 19.14 5.78 1.09
N GLY A 114 18.08 6.57 1.31
CA GLY A 114 18.22 7.97 1.71
C GLY A 114 18.95 8.13 3.05
N LEU A 115 18.65 7.27 4.03
CA LEU A 115 19.31 7.28 5.32
C LEU A 115 20.81 6.94 5.20
N ILE A 116 21.15 5.87 4.48
CA ILE A 116 22.55 5.46 4.26
C ILE A 116 23.34 6.56 3.55
N ALA A 117 22.73 7.19 2.54
CA ALA A 117 23.37 8.23 1.74
C ALA A 117 23.70 9.50 2.53
N VAL A 118 22.95 9.79 3.60
CA VAL A 118 23.24 10.91 4.52
C VAL A 118 24.27 10.49 5.56
N ILE A 119 24.16 9.27 6.08
CA ILE A 119 25.05 8.75 7.14
C ILE A 119 26.50 8.62 6.63
N ILE A 120 26.72 8.05 5.44
CA ILE A 120 28.09 7.78 4.96
C ILE A 120 28.96 9.04 4.89
N PRO A 121 28.56 10.13 4.20
CA PRO A 121 29.35 11.36 4.15
C PRO A 121 29.49 12.01 5.54
N ALA A 122 28.44 11.98 6.36
CA ALA A 122 28.47 12.56 7.69
C ALA A 122 29.51 11.86 8.59
N PHE A 123 29.58 10.52 8.60
CA PHE A 123 30.58 9.80 9.38
C PHE A 123 31.99 9.89 8.78
N ALA A 124 32.10 9.99 7.44
CA ALA A 124 33.37 10.21 6.77
C ALA A 124 34.00 11.56 7.16
N GLU A 125 33.19 12.61 7.30
CA GLU A 125 33.66 13.95 7.70
C GLU A 125 34.20 13.98 9.15
N HIS A 126 33.60 13.20 10.06
CA HIS A 126 34.06 13.12 11.45
C HIS A 126 35.29 12.21 11.64
N SER A 127 35.68 11.48 10.60
CA SER A 127 36.82 10.57 10.60
C SER A 127 37.92 11.15 9.72
N PRO A 128 38.68 12.18 10.17
CA PRO A 128 39.82 12.67 9.40
C PRO A 128 40.86 11.54 9.33
N LEU A 129 40.94 10.87 8.19
CA LEU A 129 42.04 9.97 7.81
C LEU A 129 43.06 10.74 6.97
#